data_AF-A0A4U6TEB2-F1
#
_entry.id   AF-A0A4U6TEB2-F1
#
_cell.length_a   1.000
_cell.length_b   1.000
_cell.length_c   1.000
_cell.angle_alpha   90.00
_cell.angle_beta   90.00
_cell.angle_gamma   90.00
#
_symmetry.space_group_name_H-M   'P 1'
#
loop_
_entity.id
_entity.type
_entity.pdbx_description
1 polymer ?
#
loop_
_entity_poly.entity_id
_entity_poly.type
_entity_poly.pdbx_seq_one_letter_code
_entity_poly.pdbx_strand_id
1 'polypeptide(L)'
;MHGWLRLKGYRNLNAEVEEGICQVMSYLWLESEILPASSRHAPSSSYALSSSSSYPPTSSKKGGISHTEKKLGEFFMHQIANDTSTAYGDGFRTAYAAVNKYGLRQTLNHIRLTGGFPA
;
A
#
# COMPACT_ATOMS: atom_id res chain seq x y z
N MET A 1 -1.15 5.88 -9.20
CA MET A 1 -2.23 6.05 -8.20
C MET A 1 -2.94 7.42 -8.24
N HIS A 2 -2.29 8.51 -8.68
CA HIS A 2 -2.84 9.89 -8.83
C HIS A 2 -4.31 10.01 -9.24
N GLY A 3 -4.75 9.32 -10.30
CA GLY A 3 -6.14 9.38 -10.76
C GLY A 3 -7.16 9.00 -9.69
N TRP A 4 -6.84 8.00 -8.85
CA TRP A 4 -7.68 7.59 -7.74
C TRP A 4 -7.75 8.65 -6.62
N LEU A 5 -6.62 9.29 -6.30
CA LEU A 5 -6.57 10.41 -5.35
C LEU A 5 -7.48 11.56 -5.82
N ARG A 6 -7.35 11.98 -7.08
CA ARG A 6 -8.17 13.06 -7.67
C ARG A 6 -9.66 12.71 -7.66
N LEU A 7 -10.02 11.48 -8.01
CA LEU A 7 -11.40 10.96 -7.96
C LEU A 7 -11.97 10.88 -6.54
N LYS A 8 -11.13 10.65 -5.52
CA LYS A 8 -11.54 10.63 -4.10
C LYS A 8 -11.50 12.01 -3.42
N GLY A 9 -11.21 13.07 -4.18
CA GLY A 9 -11.26 14.45 -3.71
C GLY A 9 -9.99 14.92 -2.99
N TYR A 10 -8.88 14.19 -3.12
CA TYR A 10 -7.56 14.70 -2.74
C TYR A 10 -7.12 15.71 -3.81
N ARG A 11 -6.96 16.97 -3.42
CA ARG A 11 -6.65 18.10 -4.30
C ARG A 11 -5.66 19.03 -3.63
N ASN A 12 -4.84 19.72 -4.42
CA ASN A 12 -3.88 20.72 -3.96
C ASN A 12 -2.88 20.18 -2.91
N LEU A 13 -2.57 18.89 -2.96
CA LEU A 13 -1.46 18.31 -2.20
C LEU A 13 -0.14 18.87 -2.78
N ASN A 14 0.89 19.00 -1.95
CA ASN A 14 2.24 19.24 -2.46
C ASN A 14 2.75 17.95 -3.15
N ALA A 15 3.79 18.09 -3.99
CA ALA A 15 4.35 16.95 -4.73
C ALA A 15 4.82 15.83 -3.78
N GLU A 16 5.49 16.18 -2.69
CA GLU A 16 6.00 15.21 -1.70
C GLU A 16 4.88 14.34 -1.08
N VAL A 17 3.71 14.91 -0.80
CA VAL A 17 2.57 14.15 -0.26
C VAL A 17 1.83 13.36 -1.34
N GLU A 18 1.60 13.94 -2.53
CA GLU A 18 0.92 13.21 -3.63
C GLU A 18 1.78 12.05 -4.15
N GLU A 19 3.07 12.29 -4.42
CA GLU A 19 4.01 11.28 -4.89
C GLU A 19 4.33 10.26 -3.79
N GLY A 20 4.61 10.71 -2.56
CA GLY A 20 4.94 9.83 -1.43
C GLY A 20 3.85 8.79 -1.12
N ILE A 21 2.58 9.22 -1.03
CA ILE A 21 1.48 8.27 -0.80
C ILE A 21 1.20 7.40 -2.04
N CYS A 22 1.42 7.92 -3.25
CA CYS A 22 1.35 7.13 -4.48
C CYS A 22 2.41 6.03 -4.52
N GLN A 23 3.64 6.33 -4.09
CA GLN A 23 4.72 5.35 -3.99
C GLN A 23 4.41 4.29 -2.94
N VAL A 24 3.95 4.66 -1.74
CA VAL A 24 3.57 3.68 -0.71
C VAL A 24 2.45 2.74 -1.18
N MET A 25 1.40 3.27 -1.81
CA MET A 25 0.33 2.42 -2.33
C MET A 25 0.80 1.50 -3.47
N SER A 26 1.79 1.92 -4.26
CA SER A 26 2.39 1.10 -5.33
C SER A 26 3.30 0.02 -4.75
N TYR A 27 4.10 0.35 -3.72
CA TYR A 27 4.96 -0.58 -2.99
C TYR A 27 4.16 -1.68 -2.29
N LEU A 28 3.12 -1.30 -1.52
CA LEU A 28 2.25 -2.26 -0.83
C LEU A 28 1.46 -3.15 -1.79
N TRP A 29 1.10 -2.63 -2.97
CA TRP A 29 0.51 -3.47 -4.02
C TRP A 29 1.53 -4.47 -4.56
N LEU A 30 2.73 -4.02 -4.97
CA LEU A 30 3.81 -4.90 -5.44
C LEU A 30 4.14 -5.99 -4.42
N GLU A 31 4.27 -5.62 -3.14
CA GLU A 31 4.49 -6.55 -2.03
C GLU A 31 3.40 -7.64 -1.96
N SER A 32 2.14 -7.25 -2.10
CA SER A 32 0.99 -8.18 -2.09
C SER A 32 0.91 -9.12 -3.30
N GLU A 33 1.55 -8.74 -4.40
CA GLU A 33 1.65 -9.51 -5.64
C GLU A 33 2.84 -10.48 -5.58
N ILE A 34 4.06 -9.99 -5.30
CA ILE A 34 5.29 -10.79 -5.43
C ILE A 34 5.60 -11.68 -4.22
N LEU A 35 5.07 -11.35 -3.03
CA LEU A 35 5.30 -12.17 -1.83
C LEU A 35 4.27 -13.31 -1.74
N PRO A 36 4.71 -14.54 -1.43
CA PRO A 36 3.80 -15.67 -1.30
C PRO A 36 2.82 -15.44 -0.14
N ALA A 37 1.59 -15.93 -0.34
CA ALA A 37 0.46 -15.75 0.59
C ALA A 37 0.74 -16.14 2.05
N SER A 38 1.70 -17.04 2.28
CA SER A 38 2.09 -17.58 3.59
C SER A 38 2.81 -16.60 4.51
N SER A 39 3.33 -15.47 4.01
CA SER A 39 3.98 -14.45 4.86
C SER A 39 2.99 -13.47 5.52
N ARG A 40 1.68 -13.60 5.29
CA ARG A 40 0.66 -12.61 5.68
C ARG A 40 0.07 -12.83 7.08
N HIS A 41 0.93 -12.96 8.11
CA HIS A 41 0.49 -13.16 9.50
C HIS A 41 0.96 -12.05 10.46
N ALA A 42 0.02 -11.20 10.88
CA ALA A 42 0.08 -10.30 12.04
C ALA A 42 -1.37 -10.02 12.53
N PRO A 43 -1.61 -9.64 13.79
CA PRO A 43 -2.34 -10.50 14.73
C PRO A 43 -3.87 -10.31 14.79
N SER A 44 -4.53 -11.34 15.33
CA SER A 44 -5.98 -11.45 15.51
C SER A 44 -6.57 -10.48 16.54
N SER A 45 -7.76 -9.97 16.26
CA SER A 45 -8.74 -9.56 17.29
C SER A 45 -9.92 -10.51 17.27
N SER A 46 -10.25 -11.09 18.43
CA SER A 46 -11.21 -12.18 18.57
C SER A 46 -12.57 -11.70 19.10
N TYR A 47 -13.62 -11.87 18.33
CA TYR A 47 -14.97 -12.12 18.85
C TYR A 47 -15.65 -13.16 17.95
N ALA A 48 -16.21 -14.21 18.55
CA ALA A 48 -16.75 -15.37 17.85
C ALA A 48 -18.25 -15.56 18.10
N LEU A 49 -18.85 -16.42 17.25
CA LEU A 49 -20.25 -16.87 17.19
C LEU A 49 -21.24 -15.87 16.57
N SER A 50 -22.17 -16.20 15.66
CA SER A 50 -22.37 -17.34 14.72
C SER A 50 -23.33 -16.86 13.59
N SER A 51 -23.74 -17.56 12.51
CA SER A 51 -23.64 -18.96 12.07
C SER A 51 -23.54 -19.05 10.53
N SER A 52 -22.91 -20.11 10.04
CA SER A 52 -23.25 -20.86 8.81
C SER A 52 -23.47 -20.13 7.47
N SER A 53 -22.42 -20.15 6.63
CA SER A 53 -22.60 -20.65 5.26
C SER A 53 -21.35 -21.39 4.79
N SER A 54 -21.50 -22.68 4.51
CA SER A 54 -20.41 -23.58 4.14
C SER A 54 -20.13 -23.49 2.64
N TYR A 55 -19.36 -22.48 2.24
CA TYR A 55 -18.69 -22.47 0.94
C TYR A 55 -17.20 -22.79 1.15
N PRO A 56 -16.63 -23.80 0.47
CA PRO A 56 -15.18 -23.87 0.38
C PRO A 56 -14.70 -22.58 -0.29
N PRO A 57 -13.65 -21.91 0.23
CA PRO A 57 -13.07 -20.79 -0.50
C PRO A 57 -12.56 -21.36 -1.83
N THR A 58 -13.24 -21.03 -2.92
CA THR A 58 -12.68 -21.18 -4.25
C THR A 58 -11.44 -20.32 -4.26
N SER A 59 -10.28 -20.98 -4.09
CA SER A 59 -9.00 -20.34 -4.32
C SER A 59 -8.99 -19.97 -5.80
N SER A 60 -9.42 -18.74 -6.09
CA SER A 60 -9.23 -18.12 -7.38
C SER A 60 -7.74 -18.20 -7.66
N LYS A 61 -7.36 -19.19 -8.46
CA LYS A 61 -6.00 -19.41 -8.92
C LYS A 61 -5.68 -18.24 -9.85
N LYS A 62 -5.37 -17.09 -9.24
CA LYS A 62 -4.58 -16.05 -9.87
C LYS A 62 -3.37 -16.78 -10.43
N GLY A 63 -3.19 -16.70 -11.76
CA GLY A 63 -2.08 -17.35 -12.43
C GLY A 63 -0.79 -17.00 -11.69
N GLY A 64 0.03 -18.01 -11.42
CA GLY A 64 1.28 -17.78 -10.70
C GLY A 64 2.11 -16.74 -11.46
N ILE A 65 2.52 -15.68 -10.77
CA ILE A 65 3.38 -14.64 -11.33
C ILE A 65 4.63 -15.29 -11.94
N SER A 66 4.93 -14.97 -13.19
CA SER A 66 6.11 -15.50 -13.87
C SER A 66 7.39 -15.03 -13.19
N HIS A 67 8.49 -15.78 -13.36
CA HIS A 67 9.80 -15.39 -12.82
C HIS A 67 10.21 -13.98 -13.28
N THR A 68 9.89 -13.63 -14.53
CA THR A 68 10.12 -12.30 -15.12
C THR A 68 9.31 -11.20 -14.45
N GLU A 69 8.01 -11.41 -14.22
CA GLU A 69 7.15 -10.44 -13.53
C GLU A 69 7.56 -10.27 -12.06
N LYS A 70 7.93 -11.36 -11.37
CA LYS A 70 8.44 -11.30 -9.99
C LYS A 70 9.70 -10.44 -9.92
N LYS A 71 10.69 -10.70 -10.78
CA LYS A 71 11.94 -9.94 -10.83
C LYS A 71 11.74 -8.48 -11.23
N LEU A 72 10.76 -8.19 -12.08
CA LEU A 72 10.35 -6.82 -12.42
C LEU A 72 9.73 -6.10 -11.21
N GLY A 73 8.88 -6.78 -10.43
CA GLY A 73 8.33 -6.25 -9.19
C GLY A 73 9.38 -5.99 -8.12
N GLU A 74 10.33 -6.92 -7.93
CA GLU A 74 11.49 -6.75 -7.04
C GLU A 74 12.34 -5.52 -7.44
N PHE A 75 12.58 -5.33 -8.75
CA PHE A 75 13.27 -4.15 -9.27
C PHE A 75 12.53 -2.85 -8.94
N PHE A 76 11.21 -2.78 -9.18
CA PHE A 76 10.44 -1.57 -8.84
C PHE A 76 10.38 -1.32 -7.34
N MET A 77 10.20 -2.34 -6.50
CA MET A 77 10.25 -2.17 -5.03
C MET A 77 11.60 -1.63 -4.57
N HIS A 78 12.71 -2.12 -5.15
CA HIS A 78 14.04 -1.59 -4.85
C HIS A 78 14.20 -0.12 -5.29
N GLN A 79 13.73 0.24 -6.48
CA GLN A 79 13.80 1.62 -6.98
C GLN A 79 12.98 2.57 -6.10
N ILE A 80 11.77 2.19 -5.67
CA ILE A 80 10.93 3.01 -4.78
C ILE A 80 11.60 3.20 -3.41
N ALA A 81 12.12 2.13 -2.82
CA ALA A 81 12.73 2.19 -1.49
C ALA A 81 14.04 3.00 -1.43
N ASN A 82 14.79 3.04 -2.54
CA ASN A 82 16.10 3.70 -2.63
C ASN A 82 16.08 5.01 -3.44
N ASP A 83 14.91 5.55 -3.79
CA ASP A 83 14.80 6.82 -4.48
C ASP A 83 15.39 7.96 -3.61
N THR A 84 16.31 8.73 -4.19
CA THR A 84 17.02 9.83 -3.51
C THR A 84 16.42 11.21 -3.78
N SER A 85 15.38 11.30 -4.61
CA SER A 85 14.69 12.56 -4.88
C SER A 85 13.81 12.97 -3.69
N THR A 86 13.57 14.27 -3.53
CA THR A 86 12.74 14.78 -2.43
C THR A 86 11.28 14.35 -2.57
N ALA A 87 10.67 14.54 -3.75
CA ALA A 87 9.24 14.25 -3.93
C ALA A 87 8.92 12.75 -3.85
N TYR A 88 9.69 11.89 -4.54
CA TYR A 88 9.43 10.45 -4.56
C TYR A 88 10.12 9.71 -3.41
N GLY A 89 11.37 10.06 -3.07
CA GLY A 89 12.16 9.42 -2.02
C GLY A 89 11.80 9.87 -0.60
N ASP A 90 11.96 11.16 -0.29
CA ASP A 90 11.64 11.67 1.07
C ASP A 90 10.13 11.60 1.34
N GLY A 91 9.33 11.89 0.32
CA GLY A 91 7.88 11.66 0.33
C GLY A 91 7.51 10.20 0.62
N PHE A 92 8.14 9.22 -0.04
CA PHE A 92 7.92 7.79 0.26
C PHE A 92 8.35 7.44 1.69
N ARG A 93 9.54 7.87 2.13
CA ARG A 93 10.05 7.59 3.49
C ARG A 93 9.08 8.10 4.57
N THR A 94 8.62 9.34 4.43
CA THR A 94 7.68 9.97 5.37
C THR A 94 6.30 9.30 5.31
N ALA A 95 5.77 9.05 4.11
CA ALA A 95 4.51 8.35 3.91
C ALA A 95 4.53 6.93 4.50
N TYR A 96 5.61 6.18 4.28
CA TYR A 96 5.75 4.79 4.70
C TYR A 96 5.86 4.69 6.22
N ALA A 97 6.63 5.59 6.85
CA ALA A 97 6.68 5.71 8.31
C ALA A 97 5.29 6.01 8.90
N ALA A 98 4.55 6.97 8.33
CA ALA A 98 3.19 7.29 8.75
C ALA A 98 2.22 6.11 8.57
N VAL A 99 2.27 5.40 7.42
CA VAL A 99 1.44 4.21 7.16
C VAL A 99 1.77 3.05 8.09
N ASN A 100 3.04 2.82 8.43
CA ASN A 100 3.43 1.79 9.40
C ASN A 100 2.99 2.12 10.83
N LYS A 101 3.00 3.42 11.21
CA LYS A 101 2.60 3.88 12.54
C LYS A 101 1.09 3.94 12.74
N TYR A 102 0.33 4.35 11.71
CA TYR A 102 -1.10 4.67 11.83
C TYR A 102 -2.03 3.80 10.98
N GLY A 103 -1.50 3.09 9.98
CA GLY A 103 -2.26 2.35 8.98
C GLY A 103 -2.67 3.22 7.78
N LEU A 104 -2.73 2.60 6.59
CA LEU A 104 -2.97 3.29 5.32
C LEU A 104 -4.25 4.13 5.30
N ARG A 105 -5.36 3.61 5.86
CA ARG A 105 -6.66 4.30 5.89
C ARG A 105 -6.63 5.56 6.76
N GLN A 106 -5.95 5.52 7.90
CA GLN A 106 -5.81 6.63 8.84
C GLN A 106 -4.91 7.71 8.22
N THR A 107 -3.77 7.33 7.64
CA THR A 107 -2.87 8.24 6.92
C THR A 107 -3.60 8.94 5.77
N LEU A 108 -4.33 8.19 4.93
CA LEU A 108 -5.14 8.76 3.85
C LEU A 108 -6.22 9.73 4.36
N ASN A 109 -6.95 9.39 5.43
CA ASN A 109 -7.91 10.31 6.04
C ASN A 109 -7.24 11.60 6.56
N HIS A 110 -6.05 11.50 7.16
CA HIS A 110 -5.31 12.67 7.64
C HIS A 110 -4.84 13.57 6.48
N ILE A 111 -4.28 12.99 5.41
CA ILE A 111 -3.91 13.72 4.18
C ILE A 111 -5.14 14.43 3.59
N ARG A 112 -6.31 13.79 3.60
CA ARG A 112 -7.54 14.39 3.06
C ARG A 112 -8.02 15.60 3.87
N LEU A 113 -7.75 15.63 5.17
CA LEU A 113 -8.18 16.71 6.08
C LEU A 113 -7.17 17.86 6.18
N THR A 114 -5.87 17.56 6.04
CA THR A 114 -4.78 18.51 6.34
C THR A 114 -3.90 18.86 5.14
N GLY A 115 -3.91 18.04 4.09
CA GLY A 115 -2.96 18.11 2.98
C GLY A 115 -1.57 17.53 3.28
N GLY A 116 -1.29 17.06 4.50
CA GLY A 116 0.02 16.57 4.95
C GLY A 116 0.01 15.14 5.49
N PHE A 117 1.18 14.61 5.81
CA PHE A 117 1.33 13.34 6.52
C PHE A 117 1.15 13.54 8.04
N PRO A 118 0.52 12.58 8.75
CA PRO A 118 0.47 12.61 10.21
C PRO A 118 1.85 12.31 10.82
N ALA A 119 2.29 13.17 11.74
CA ALA A 119 3.49 12.97 12.57
C ALA A 119 3.22 11.99 13.72
#